data_AF-A0A178X653-F1
#
_entry.id   AF-A0A178X653-F1
#
_cell.length_a   1.000
_cell.length_b   1.000
_cell.length_c   1.000
_cell.angle_alpha   90.00
_cell.angle_beta   90.00
_cell.angle_gamma   90.00
#
_symmetry.space_group_name_H-M   'P 1'
#
loop_
_entity.id
_entity.type
_entity.pdbx_description
1 polymer ?
#
loop_
_entity_poly.entity_id
_entity_poly.type
_entity_poly.pdbx_seq_one_letter_code
_entity_poly.pdbx_strand_id
1 'polypeptide(L)' 'MIWCRADVVLVAAENVPDALPRAPVRSLVIAGGRVVAKDGEVLV' A
#
# COMPACT_ATOMS: atom_id res chain seq x y z
N MET A 1 19.86 5.68 10.84
CA MET A 1 19.23 4.42 11.29
C MET A 1 17.80 4.40 10.80
N ILE A 2 17.41 3.43 9.97
CA ILE A 2 16.03 3.25 9.49
C ILE A 2 15.52 1.98 10.18
N TRP A 3 14.90 2.17 11.33
CA TRP A 3 14.18 1.11 12.03
C TRP A 3 12.71 1.51 12.03
N CYS A 4 11.97 1.00 11.05
CA CYS A 4 10.52 1.08 11.03
C CYS A 4 9.97 -0.32 10.71
N ARG A 5 8.74 -0.58 11.16
CA ARG A 5 8.02 -1.79 10.78
C ARG A 5 7.82 -1.78 9.26
N ALA A 6 8.05 -2.92 8.62
CA ALA A 6 7.95 -3.06 7.16
C ALA A 6 6.49 -3.15 6.69
N ASP A 7 5.73 -2.09 6.95
CA ASP A 7 4.35 -1.90 6.52
C ASP A 7 4.32 -0.87 5.38
N VAL A 8 3.90 -1.29 4.19
CA VAL A 8 3.95 -0.47 2.97
C VAL A 8 2.66 -0.65 2.17
N VAL A 9 2.10 0.44 1.66
CA VAL A 9 0.94 0.42 0.75
C VAL A 9 1.33 1.13 -0.53
N LEU A 10 1.22 0.44 -1.66
CA LEU A 10 1.39 1.03 -2.98
C LEU A 10 0.02 1.41 -3.54
N VAL A 11 -0.07 2.64 -4.02
CA VAL A 11 -1.26 3.22 -4.67
C VAL A 11 -0.84 3.90 -5.97
N ALA A 12 -1.69 3.80 -6.98
CA ALA A 12 -1.49 4.50 -8.25
C ALA A 12 -1.95 5.96 -8.14
N ALA A 13 -1.09 6.80 -7.55
CA ALA A 13 -1.29 8.22 -7.38
C ALA A 13 0.02 8.98 -7.55
N GLU A 14 -0.04 10.21 -8.04
CA GLU A 14 1.14 11.05 -8.24
C GLU A 14 1.70 11.54 -6.89
N ASN A 15 0.79 11.83 -5.97
CA ASN A 15 1.11 12.40 -4.66
C ASN A 15 -0.06 12.15 -3.69
N VAL A 16 0.14 12.51 -2.41
CA VAL A 16 -0.87 12.31 -1.37
C VAL A 16 -2.16 13.11 -1.65
N PRO A 17 -2.11 14.40 -2.03
CA PRO A 17 -3.32 15.15 -2.38
C PRO A 17 -4.18 14.55 -3.50
N ASP A 18 -3.56 13.97 -4.54
CA ASP A 18 -4.26 13.27 -5.64
C ASP A 18 -4.93 11.96 -5.17
N ALA A 19 -4.27 11.21 -4.28
CA ALA A 19 -4.75 9.91 -3.81
C ALA A 19 -6.03 9.99 -2.99
N LEU A 20 -6.17 11.03 -2.15
CA LEU A 20 -7.25 11.17 -1.17
C LEU A 20 -8.66 11.20 -1.79
N PRO A 21 -8.98 12.08 -2.75
CA PRO A 21 -10.32 12.13 -3.34
C PRO A 21 -10.61 10.95 -4.28
N ARG A 22 -9.60 10.39 -4.94
CA ARG A 22 -9.76 9.29 -5.89
C ARG A 22 -9.89 7.92 -5.22
N ALA A 23 -9.34 7.77 -4.02
CA ALA A 23 -9.29 6.51 -3.27
C ALA A 23 -8.91 5.30 -4.17
N PRO A 24 -7.75 5.33 -4.86
CA PRO A 24 -7.38 4.30 -5.81
C PRO A 24 -7.21 2.93 -5.14
N VAL A 25 -7.41 1.87 -5.93
CA VAL A 25 -7.14 0.50 -5.49
C VAL A 25 -5.68 0.37 -5.05
N ARG A 26 -5.47 -0.29 -3.91
CA ARG A 26 -4.14 -0.62 -3.40
C ARG A 26 -3.55 -1.71 -4.28
N SER A 27 -2.57 -1.38 -5.10
CA SER A 27 -1.92 -2.34 -6.01
C SER A 27 -1.10 -3.37 -5.25
N LEU A 28 -0.53 -2.98 -4.09
CA LEU A 28 0.20 -3.86 -3.21
C LEU A 28 0.08 -3.41 -1.76
N VAL A 29 -0.09 -4.36 -0.84
CA VAL A 29 -0.01 -4.13 0.60
C VAL A 29 0.99 -5.11 1.21
N ILE A 30 1.98 -4.57 1.92
CA ILE A 30 2.96 -5.31 2.72
C ILE A 30 2.67 -5.02 4.20
N ALA A 31 2.58 -6.06 5.02
CA ALA A 31 2.48 -5.95 6.46
C ALA A 31 3.51 -6.86 7.14
N GLY A 32 4.35 -6.30 8.00
CA GLY A 32 5.45 -7.01 8.67
C GLY A 32 6.40 -7.70 7.70
N GLY A 33 6.64 -7.09 6.53
CA GLY A 33 7.50 -7.65 5.48
C GLY A 33 6.86 -8.77 4.64
N ARG A 34 5.56 -9.04 4.79
CA ARG A 34 4.82 -10.02 3.99
C ARG A 34 3.80 -9.34 3.10
N VAL A 35 3.66 -9.80 1.85
CA VAL A 35 2.58 -9.35 0.96
C VAL A 35 1.26 -9.91 1.47
N VAL A 36 0.30 -9.04 1.75
CA VAL A 36 -1.00 -9.43 2.33
C VAL A 36 -2.20 -9.15 1.42
N ALA A 37 -2.05 -8.21 0.49
CA ALA A 37 -3.03 -7.94 -0.54
C ALA A 37 -2.34 -7.48 -1.82
N LYS A 38 -2.93 -7.80 -2.97
CA LYS A 38 -2.42 -7.44 -4.30
C LYS A 38 -3.58 -7.17 -5.24
N ASP A 39 -3.45 -6.12 -6.04
CA ASP A 39 -4.46 -5.72 -7.04
C ASP A 39 -5.89 -5.56 -6.45
N GLY A 40 -5.97 -5.16 -5.17
CA GLY A 40 -7.23 -5.01 -4.43
C GLY A 40 -7.78 -6.28 -3.77
N GLU A 41 -7.17 -7.44 -4.00
CA GLU A 41 -7.57 -8.72 -3.41
C GLU A 41 -6.69 -9.12 -2.21
N VAL A 42 -7.31 -9.72 -1.19
CA VAL A 42 -6.63 -10.21 0.01
C VAL A 42 -6.08 -11.61 -0.25
N LEU A 43 -4.83 -11.86 0.16
CA LEU A 43 -4.11 -13.11 -0.14
C LEU A 43 -3.89 -14.02 1.09
N VAL A 44 -4.24 -13.55 2.29
CA VAL A 44 -3.91 -14.18 3.58
C VAL A 44 -5.00 -13.98 4.62
#